data_AF-A0A350H4Q5-F1
#
_entry.id   AF-A0A350H4Q5-F1
#
_cell.length_a   1.000
_cell.length_b   1.000
_cell.length_c   1.000
_cell.angle_alpha   90.00
_cell.angle_beta   90.00
_cell.angle_gamma   90.00
#
_symmetry.space_group_name_H-M   'P 1'
#
loop_
_entity.id
_entity.type
_entity.pdbx_description
1 polymer ?
#
loop_
_entity_poly.entity_id
_entity_poly.type
_entity_poly.pdbx_seq_one_letter_code
_entity_poly.pdbx_strand_id
1 'polypeptide(L)'
;RRLTSRQFFERYDKILNKDGVVEFKTDNMDLFDFSLEEIPNTRFHVEQSTKDLHNNEEMCKGNVMTEYEQKFSSMGNPICKLIVKR
;
A
#
# COMPACT_ATOMS: atom_id res chain seq x y z
N ARG A 1 -2.74 -1.49 16.14
CA ARG A 1 -1.56 -2.15 15.50
C ARG A 1 -1.67 -1.93 13.99
N ARG A 2 -0.57 -1.61 13.30
CA ARG A 2 -0.57 -1.26 11.86
C ARG A 2 -0.57 -2.54 11.00
N LEU A 3 -1.42 -2.60 9.97
CA LEU A 3 -1.57 -3.77 9.08
C LEU A 3 -0.33 -4.06 8.23
N THR A 4 0.58 -3.10 8.13
CA THR A 4 1.86 -3.17 7.42
C THR A 4 3.05 -3.41 8.35
N SER A 5 2.82 -3.83 9.60
CA SER A 5 3.90 -4.21 10.52
C SER A 5 4.42 -5.62 10.23
N ARG A 6 5.65 -5.91 10.64
CA ARG A 6 6.29 -7.24 10.48
C ARG A 6 5.39 -8.40 10.92
N GLN A 7 4.72 -8.28 12.07
CA GLN A 7 3.84 -9.32 12.60
C GLN A 7 2.65 -9.64 11.68
N PHE A 8 2.16 -8.66 10.92
CA PHE A 8 1.09 -8.88 9.94
C PHE A 8 1.65 -9.50 8.66
N PHE A 9 2.81 -9.06 8.18
CA PHE A 9 3.47 -9.69 7.04
C PHE A 9 3.84 -11.15 7.30
N GLU A 10 4.22 -11.52 8.52
CA GLU A 10 4.39 -12.94 8.92
C GLU A 10 3.11 -13.76 8.84
N ARG A 11 1.93 -13.12 8.99
CA ARG A 11 0.64 -13.78 8.81
C ARG A 11 0.30 -13.87 7.32
N TYR A 12 0.54 -12.80 6.56
CA TYR A 12 0.34 -12.79 5.12
C TYR A 12 1.20 -13.85 4.42
N ASP A 13 2.46 -14.04 4.84
CA ASP A 13 3.38 -15.07 4.34
C ASP A 13 2.80 -16.51 4.42
N LYS A 14 1.96 -16.77 5.43
CA LYS A 14 1.33 -18.10 5.64
C LYS A 14 0.11 -18.34 4.76
N ILE A 15 -0.58 -17.29 4.35
CA ILE A 15 -1.84 -17.38 3.60
C ILE A 15 -1.66 -17.09 2.10
N LEU A 16 -0.64 -16.33 1.74
CA LEU A 16 -0.35 -15.96 0.35
C LEU A 16 0.44 -17.06 -0.36
N ASN A 17 0.14 -17.21 -1.66
CA ASN A 17 0.97 -18.00 -2.57
C ASN A 17 2.40 -17.41 -2.66
N LYS A 18 3.33 -18.17 -3.23
CA LYS A 18 4.74 -17.74 -3.36
C LYS A 18 4.88 -16.42 -4.13
N ASP A 19 4.05 -16.19 -5.13
CA ASP A 19 4.02 -14.95 -5.91
C ASP A 19 2.88 -14.01 -5.49
N GLY A 20 2.39 -14.16 -4.25
CA GLY A 20 1.31 -13.35 -3.72
C GLY A 20 1.73 -11.89 -3.52
N VAL A 21 0.80 -10.99 -3.78
CA VAL A 21 0.99 -9.54 -3.67
C VAL A 21 0.03 -8.98 -2.61
N VAL A 22 0.52 -8.01 -1.85
CA VAL A 22 -0.28 -7.17 -0.96
C VAL A 22 -0.34 -5.77 -1.53
N GLU A 23 -1.55 -5.32 -1.88
CA GLU A 23 -1.80 -3.92 -2.23
C GLU A 23 -2.35 -3.16 -1.02
N PHE A 24 -1.70 -2.05 -0.68
CA PHE A 24 -2.08 -1.20 0.44
C PHE A 24 -2.22 0.25 -0.04
N LYS A 25 -3.29 0.91 0.39
CA LYS A 25 -3.53 2.34 0.12
C LYS A 25 -3.82 3.06 1.42
N THR A 26 -3.33 4.29 1.54
CA THR A 26 -3.60 5.15 2.69
C THR A 26 -3.48 6.62 2.31
N ASP A 27 -4.29 7.46 2.94
CA ASP A 27 -4.21 8.92 2.95
C ASP A 27 -3.26 9.46 4.05
N ASN A 28 -2.68 8.58 4.86
CA ASN A 28 -1.82 8.97 5.98
C ASN A 28 -0.33 8.79 5.61
N MET A 29 0.39 9.90 5.47
CA MET A 29 1.80 9.92 5.07
C MET A 29 2.71 9.20 6.10
N ASP A 30 2.52 9.43 7.40
CA ASP A 30 3.33 8.80 8.44
C ASP A 30 3.15 7.28 8.49
N LEU A 31 1.93 6.81 8.21
CA LEU A 31 1.64 5.38 8.08
C LEU A 31 2.30 4.81 6.82
N PHE A 32 2.28 5.56 5.72
CA PHE A 32 2.92 5.15 4.48
C PHE A 32 4.44 5.02 4.64
N ASP A 33 5.08 6.04 5.20
CA ASP A 33 6.53 6.06 5.43
C ASP A 33 6.95 4.94 6.40
N PHE A 34 6.21 4.74 7.49
CA PHE A 34 6.42 3.58 8.37
C PHE A 34 6.30 2.24 7.63
N SER A 35 5.35 2.13 6.70
CA SER A 35 5.15 0.88 5.95
C SER A 35 6.36 0.59 5.07
N LEU A 36 6.90 1.61 4.39
CA LEU A 36 8.11 1.50 3.58
C LEU A 36 9.34 1.10 4.41
N GLU A 37 9.48 1.63 5.62
CA GLU A 37 10.58 1.28 6.53
C GLU A 37 10.47 -0.15 7.09
N GLU A 38 9.26 -0.65 7.31
CA GLU A 38 9.04 -1.98 7.90
C GLU A 38 9.23 -3.12 6.89
N ILE A 39 8.84 -2.95 5.62
CA ILE A 39 8.85 -4.01 4.60
C ILE A 39 10.23 -4.67 4.40
N PRO A 40 11.36 -3.94 4.33
CA PRO A 40 12.70 -4.53 4.21
C PRO A 40 13.07 -5.48 5.36
N ASN A 41 12.36 -5.41 6.49
CA ASN A 41 12.55 -6.29 7.64
C ASN A 41 11.65 -7.53 7.61
N THR A 42 10.97 -7.79 6.49
CA THR A 42 10.09 -8.93 6.26
C THR A 42 10.64 -9.82 5.15
N ARG A 43 9.90 -10.87 4.78
CA ARG A 43 10.23 -11.69 3.59
C ARG A 43 9.82 -11.02 2.28
N PHE A 44 9.07 -9.93 2.34
CA PHE A 44 8.51 -9.26 1.18
C PHE A 44 9.41 -8.11 0.71
N HIS A 45 9.21 -7.66 -0.52
CA HIS A 45 9.88 -6.51 -1.11
C HIS A 45 8.87 -5.55 -1.77
N VAL A 46 9.21 -4.27 -1.78
CA VAL A 46 8.40 -3.25 -2.47
C VAL A 46 8.59 -3.42 -3.98
N GLU A 47 7.49 -3.73 -4.67
CA GLU A 47 7.48 -3.83 -6.14
C GLU A 47 7.18 -2.47 -6.76
N GLN A 48 6.19 -1.75 -6.24
CA GLN A 48 5.84 -0.40 -6.67
C GLN A 48 5.32 0.43 -5.50
N SER A 49 5.56 1.74 -5.52
CA SER A 49 5.04 2.67 -4.52
C SER A 49 4.86 4.07 -5.11
N THR A 50 3.80 4.77 -4.72
CA THR A 50 3.57 6.17 -5.05
C THR A 50 2.96 6.90 -3.85
N LYS A 51 3.36 8.17 -3.65
CA LYS A 51 2.73 9.07 -2.67
C LYS A 51 1.51 9.79 -3.24
N ASP A 52 1.29 9.67 -4.55
CA ASP A 52 0.17 10.28 -5.25
C ASP A 52 -0.36 9.30 -6.29
N LEU A 53 -1.35 8.51 -5.89
CA LEU A 53 -1.96 7.47 -6.71
C LEU A 53 -2.73 8.07 -7.88
N HIS A 54 -3.51 9.13 -7.66
CA HIS A 54 -4.41 9.66 -8.68
C HIS A 54 -3.66 10.36 -9.82
N ASN A 55 -2.46 10.87 -9.56
CA ASN A 55 -1.57 11.42 -10.59
C ASN A 55 -0.56 10.40 -11.15
N ASN A 56 -0.60 9.13 -10.73
CA ASN A 56 0.27 8.08 -11.26
C ASN A 56 -0.48 7.25 -12.32
N GLU A 57 -0.20 7.52 -13.59
CA GLU A 57 -0.89 6.88 -14.73
C GLU A 57 -0.80 5.35 -14.75
N GLU A 58 0.26 4.76 -14.19
CA GLU A 58 0.45 3.31 -14.18
C GLU A 58 -0.27 2.67 -13.00
N MET A 59 -0.02 3.14 -11.78
CA MET A 59 -0.56 2.55 -10.56
C MET A 59 -2.05 2.84 -10.36
N CYS A 60 -2.57 3.88 -11.02
CA CYS A 60 -4.00 4.21 -11.04
C CYS A 60 -4.79 3.34 -12.03
N LYS A 61 -4.14 2.60 -12.95
CA LYS A 61 -4.85 1.67 -13.84
C LYS A 61 -5.55 0.59 -13.02
N GLY A 62 -6.85 0.43 -13.26
CA GLY A 62 -7.67 -0.52 -12.49
C GLY A 62 -7.94 -0.08 -11.04
N ASN A 63 -7.61 1.15 -10.67
CA ASN A 63 -7.97 1.69 -9.37
C ASN A 63 -9.50 1.79 -9.24
N VAL A 64 -10.09 0.92 -8.41
CA VAL A 64 -11.49 1.05 -8.00
C VAL A 64 -11.53 2.05 -6.86
N MET A 65 -12.00 3.27 -7.15
CA MET A 65 -12.18 4.30 -6.15
C MET A 65 -13.32 3.94 -5.20
N THR A 66 -13.01 3.94 -3.91
CA THR A 66 -14.04 3.88 -2.86
C THR A 66 -14.73 5.23 -2.68
N GLU A 67 -15.93 5.25 -2.11
CA GLU A 67 -16.63 6.51 -1.77
C GLU A 67 -15.80 7.42 -0.86
N TYR A 68 -14.96 6.84 0.00
CA TYR A 68 -14.04 7.57 0.86
C TYR A 68 -12.93 8.25 0.04
N GLU A 69 -12.25 7.52 -0.85
CA GLU A 69 -11.20 8.08 -1.71
C GLU A 69 -11.72 9.22 -2.61
N GLN A 70 -12.96 9.13 -3.11
CA GLN A 70 -13.56 10.20 -3.90
C GLN A 70 -13.73 11.50 -3.10
N LYS A 71 -14.22 11.39 -1.85
CA LYS A 71 -14.37 12.55 -0.96
C LYS A 71 -13.02 13.18 -0.62
N PHE A 72 -12.01 12.37 -0.31
CA PHE A 72 -10.70 12.85 0.12
C PHE A 72 -9.84 13.39 -1.03
N SER A 73 -9.92 12.77 -2.22
CA SER A 73 -9.27 13.30 -3.42
C SER A 73 -9.82 14.67 -3.81
N SER A 74 -11.12 14.90 -3.59
CA SER A 74 -11.77 16.20 -3.84
C SER A 74 -11.31 17.29 -2.86
N MET A 75 -10.74 16.90 -1.71
CA MET A 75 -10.16 17.80 -0.71
C MET A 75 -8.67 18.06 -0.91
N GLY A 76 -8.06 17.53 -1.99
CA GLY A 76 -6.66 17.73 -2.33
C GLY A 76 -5.67 16.87 -1.54
N ASN A 77 -6.15 15.87 -0.78
CA ASN A 77 -5.26 14.95 -0.07
C ASN A 77 -4.82 13.82 -1.02
N PRO A 78 -3.51 13.67 -1.29
CA PRO A 78 -3.02 12.61 -2.16
C PRO A 78 -3.15 11.26 -1.47
N ILE A 79 -3.55 10.24 -2.23
CA ILE A 79 -3.60 8.85 -1.75
C ILE A 79 -2.26 8.20 -2.04
N CYS A 80 -1.60 7.68 -1.02
CA CYS A 80 -0.41 6.86 -1.18
C CYS A 80 -0.82 5.42 -1.49
N LYS A 81 -0.11 4.75 -2.40
CA LYS A 81 -0.29 3.34 -2.74
C LYS A 81 1.03 2.60 -2.69
N LEU A 82 0.98 1.37 -2.21
CA LEU A 82 2.09 0.46 -2.05
C LEU A 82 1.69 -0.92 -2.57
N ILE A 83 2.57 -1.53 -3.36
CA ILE A 83 2.44 -2.90 -3.86
C ILE A 83 3.66 -3.67 -3.37
N VAL A 84 3.41 -4.74 -2.61
CA VAL A 84 4.44 -5.51 -1.90
C VAL A 84 4.33 -6.96 -2.33
N LYS A 85 5.44 -7.55 -2.77
CA LYS A 85 5.50 -8.92 -3.27
C LYS A 85 6.29 -9.80 -2.32
N ARG A 86 5.82 -11.04 -2.14
CA ARG A 86 6.46 -12.05 -1.31
C ARG A 86 7.82 -12.50 -1.88
#